data_AF-A0A8H7GHS8-F1
#
_entry.id   AF-A0A8H7GHS8-F1
#
_cell.length_a   1.000
_cell.length_b   1.000
_cell.length_c   1.000
_cell.angle_alpha   90.00
_cell.angle_beta   90.00
_cell.angle_gamma   90.00
#
_symmetry.space_group_name_H-M   'P 1'
#
loop_
_entity.id
_entity.type
_entity.pdbx_description
1 polymer ?
#
loop_
_entity_poly.entity_id
_entity_poly.type
_entity_poly.pdbx_seq_one_letter_code
_entity_poly.pdbx_strand_id
1 'polypeptide(L)'
;MCTLSLATPLCYTKGTAIPCVLVIESPNAQDLDLLSSPKAVDIRLQRCVTYSSIPPSLRTHAVRKDWNSSVDFPSAATFWPGPPCENPHQRQLDGEIQLSPHLKPSCAIMHFSITYNVVMFPFEDLAFESSDRNILLSEKVEIGTLFAEGPKPKVYSAPQFTNSSSKLARFTPTGVSMDFAS
;
A
#
# COMPACT_ATOMS: atom_id res chain seq x y z
N MET A 1 -22.45 -2.40 -6.58
CA MET A 1 -21.69 -3.06 -5.50
C MET A 1 -20.28 -3.34 -6.00
N CYS A 2 -19.26 -3.24 -5.14
CA CYS A 2 -17.88 -3.54 -5.50
C CYS A 2 -17.33 -4.57 -4.52
N THR A 3 -16.65 -5.60 -5.02
CA THR A 3 -16.04 -6.66 -4.21
C THR A 3 -14.56 -6.80 -4.58
N LEU A 4 -13.68 -6.60 -3.60
CA LEU A 4 -12.24 -6.81 -3.73
C LEU A 4 -11.86 -8.17 -3.12
N SER A 5 -11.19 -8.99 -3.91
CA SER A 5 -10.68 -10.30 -3.51
C SER A 5 -9.15 -10.29 -3.54
N LEU A 6 -8.52 -10.79 -2.47
CA LEU A 6 -7.07 -10.95 -2.36
C LEU A 6 -6.70 -12.44 -2.27
N ALA A 7 -5.54 -12.82 -2.81
CA ALA A 7 -5.08 -14.20 -2.75
C ALA A 7 -4.72 -14.64 -1.32
N THR A 8 -5.19 -15.80 -0.87
CA THR A 8 -4.86 -16.36 0.45
C THR A 8 -3.58 -17.20 0.45
N PRO A 9 -2.87 -17.35 1.58
CA PRO A 9 -3.07 -16.65 2.86
C PRO A 9 -2.67 -15.18 2.70
N LEU A 10 -3.30 -14.25 3.44
CA LEU A 10 -3.06 -12.79 3.37
C LEU A 10 -1.65 -12.37 3.89
N CYS A 11 -0.62 -13.12 3.52
CA CYS A 11 0.77 -12.99 3.87
C CYS A 11 1.59 -13.09 2.59
N TYR A 12 2.33 -12.03 2.27
CA TYR A 12 3.05 -11.89 1.01
C TYR A 12 4.51 -11.56 1.28
N THR A 13 5.41 -12.02 0.42
CA THR A 13 6.84 -11.77 0.58
C THR A 13 7.22 -10.45 -0.10
N LYS A 14 8.06 -9.64 0.53
CA LYS A 14 8.65 -8.47 -0.16
C LYS A 14 9.33 -8.87 -1.48
N GLY A 15 9.25 -8.03 -2.50
CA GLY A 15 9.79 -8.34 -3.84
C GLY A 15 8.87 -9.19 -4.72
N THR A 16 7.64 -9.49 -4.28
CA THR A 16 6.61 -10.19 -5.08
C THR A 16 5.50 -9.21 -5.47
N ALA A 17 4.35 -9.73 -5.89
CA ALA A 17 3.12 -8.97 -5.98
C ALA A 17 2.03 -9.55 -5.05
N ILE A 18 1.06 -8.71 -4.67
CA ILE A 18 -0.22 -9.12 -4.09
C ILE A 18 -1.23 -9.23 -5.23
N PRO A 19 -1.65 -10.44 -5.64
CA PRO A 19 -2.70 -10.60 -6.64
C PRO A 19 -4.04 -10.17 -6.06
N CYS A 20 -4.82 -9.43 -6.84
CA CYS A 20 -6.15 -8.98 -6.46
C CYS A 20 -7.11 -8.98 -7.65
N VAL A 21 -8.40 -9.21 -7.37
CA VAL A 21 -9.48 -9.14 -8.36
C VAL A 21 -10.53 -8.19 -7.84
N LEU A 22 -10.94 -7.23 -8.66
CA LEU A 22 -12.05 -6.33 -8.36
C LEU A 22 -13.23 -6.67 -9.26
N VAL A 23 -14.36 -6.95 -8.63
CA VAL A 23 -15.64 -7.15 -9.30
C VAL A 23 -16.54 -5.96 -9.02
N ILE A 24 -17.06 -5.36 -10.09
CA ILE A 24 -17.99 -4.22 -10.04
C ILE A 24 -19.32 -4.68 -10.62
N GLU A 25 -20.40 -4.39 -9.91
CA GLU A 25 -21.77 -4.72 -10.32
C GLU A 25 -22.64 -3.46 -10.27
N SER A 26 -23.33 -3.15 -11.37
CA SER A 26 -24.25 -2.02 -11.47
C SER A 26 -25.38 -2.29 -12.48
N PRO A 27 -26.64 -1.91 -12.16
CA PRO A 27 -27.73 -1.98 -13.13
C PRO A 27 -27.56 -0.99 -14.28
N ASN A 28 -26.82 0.11 -14.08
CA ASN A 28 -26.53 1.10 -15.10
C ASN A 28 -25.25 0.73 -15.86
N ALA A 29 -25.38 0.41 -17.15
CA ALA A 29 -24.26 0.04 -18.01
C ALA A 29 -23.25 1.18 -18.18
N GLN A 30 -23.68 2.45 -18.20
CA GLN A 30 -22.77 3.59 -18.34
C GLN A 30 -21.88 3.75 -17.12
N ASP A 31 -22.47 3.69 -15.91
CA ASP A 31 -21.70 3.73 -14.66
C ASP A 31 -20.76 2.54 -14.56
N LEU A 32 -21.23 1.36 -14.99
CA LEU A 32 -20.43 0.15 -14.96
C LEU A 32 -19.20 0.26 -15.87
N ASP A 33 -19.35 0.76 -17.09
CA ASP A 33 -18.24 0.93 -18.03
C ASP A 33 -17.26 2.02 -17.55
N LEU A 34 -17.76 3.08 -16.91
CA LEU A 34 -16.93 4.14 -16.33
C LEU A 34 -16.09 3.62 -15.15
N LEU A 35 -16.76 3.00 -14.17
CA LEU A 35 -16.12 2.53 -12.93
C LEU A 35 -15.19 1.32 -13.17
N SER A 36 -15.43 0.56 -14.24
CA SER A 36 -14.56 -0.55 -14.65
C SER A 36 -13.36 -0.13 -15.51
N SER A 37 -13.17 1.17 -15.74
CA SER A 37 -11.90 1.68 -16.27
C SER A 37 -10.77 1.36 -15.29
N PRO A 38 -9.68 0.67 -15.70
CA PRO A 38 -8.56 0.39 -14.80
C PRO A 38 -7.93 1.63 -14.15
N LYS A 39 -8.07 2.80 -14.78
CA LYS A 39 -7.57 4.08 -14.26
C LYS A 39 -8.46 4.68 -13.18
N ALA A 40 -9.74 4.29 -13.13
CA ALA A 40 -10.69 4.79 -12.15
C ALA A 40 -10.50 4.16 -10.76
N VAL A 41 -9.78 3.03 -10.69
CA VAL A 41 -9.60 2.25 -9.46
C VAL A 41 -8.32 2.67 -8.75
N ASP A 42 -8.44 3.12 -7.51
CA ASP A 42 -7.29 3.40 -6.63
C ASP A 42 -7.27 2.43 -5.44
N ILE A 43 -6.42 1.42 -5.54
CA ILE A 43 -6.13 0.47 -4.47
C ILE A 43 -4.65 0.56 -4.14
N ARG A 44 -4.32 0.72 -2.86
CA ARG A 44 -2.94 0.91 -2.41
C ARG A 44 -2.59 -0.03 -1.27
N LEU A 45 -1.29 -0.32 -1.17
CA LEU A 45 -0.73 -0.87 0.06
C LEU A 45 -0.47 0.29 1.01
N GLN A 46 -1.20 0.36 2.11
CA GLN A 46 -0.95 1.27 3.21
C GLN A 46 0.01 0.63 4.21
N ARG A 47 1.02 1.37 4.63
CA ARG A 47 1.89 1.02 5.74
C ARG A 47 1.67 1.97 6.90
N CYS A 48 1.52 1.43 8.09
CA CYS A 48 1.46 2.19 9.33
C CYS A 48 2.66 1.81 10.20
N VAL A 49 3.46 2.80 10.61
CA VAL A 49 4.55 2.64 11.57
C VAL A 49 4.15 3.31 12.86
N THR A 50 4.04 2.55 13.93
CA THR A 50 3.62 3.05 15.24
C THR A 50 4.77 2.87 16.23
N TYR A 51 5.10 3.91 17.00
CA TYR A 51 6.18 3.86 17.97
C TYR A 51 5.92 4.73 19.20
N SER A 52 6.46 4.34 20.35
CA SER A 52 6.44 5.17 21.56
C SER A 52 7.77 5.90 21.74
N SER A 53 7.71 7.21 21.98
CA SER A 53 8.86 8.05 22.29
C SER A 53 9.25 8.05 23.77
N ILE A 54 8.57 7.25 24.62
CA ILE A 54 8.80 7.25 26.06
C ILE A 54 10.17 6.64 26.37
N PRO A 55 11.06 7.36 27.09
CA PRO A 55 12.33 6.84 27.57
C PRO A 55 12.12 5.62 28.48
N PRO A 56 13.01 4.60 28.46
CA PRO A 56 12.90 3.43 29.33
C PRO A 56 12.70 3.75 30.82
N SER A 57 13.29 4.83 31.30
CA SER A 57 13.24 5.29 32.70
C SER A 57 11.91 5.87 33.16
N LEU A 58 11.03 6.27 32.23
CA LEU A 58 9.73 6.90 32.54
C LEU A 58 8.54 5.97 32.22
N ARG A 59 8.81 4.71 31.87
CA ARG A 59 7.77 3.72 31.54
C ARG A 59 7.05 3.28 32.82
N THR A 60 6.04 4.03 33.23
CA THR A 60 5.02 3.55 34.18
C THR A 60 3.90 2.85 33.42
N HIS A 61 3.21 1.90 34.06
CA HIS A 61 2.07 1.16 33.47
C HIS A 61 0.90 2.06 33.00
N ALA A 62 0.91 3.36 33.34
CA ALA A 62 -0.19 4.29 33.13
C ALA A 62 -0.07 5.16 31.86
N VAL A 63 1.09 5.22 31.18
CA VAL A 63 1.28 6.13 30.03
C VAL A 63 1.03 5.41 28.71
N ARG A 64 -0.24 5.14 28.41
CA ARG A 64 -0.68 4.68 27.07
C ARG A 64 -0.82 5.83 26.05
N LYS A 65 -0.55 7.08 26.44
CA LYS A 65 -1.02 8.27 25.71
C LYS A 65 -0.05 8.83 24.65
N ASP A 66 1.20 8.37 24.60
CA ASP A 66 2.24 8.93 23.73
C ASP A 66 2.72 7.93 22.66
N TRP A 67 1.79 7.49 21.82
CA TRP A 67 2.10 6.71 20.62
C TRP A 67 2.05 7.63 19.40
N ASN A 68 3.16 7.67 18.67
CA ASN A 68 3.23 8.32 17.37
C ASN A 68 2.92 7.29 16.29
N SER A 69 2.18 7.70 15.25
CA SER A 69 1.99 6.89 14.06
C SER A 69 2.35 7.68 12.81
N SER A 70 3.06 7.06 11.88
CA SER A 70 3.18 7.55 10.50
C SER A 70 2.51 6.58 9.55
N VAL A 71 1.90 7.13 8.49
CA VAL A 71 1.24 6.38 7.43
C VAL A 71 1.84 6.78 6.10
N ASP A 72 2.13 5.81 5.26
CA ASP A 72 2.50 6.03 3.86
C ASP A 72 1.95 4.91 2.94
N PHE A 73 2.07 5.13 1.63
CA PHE A 73 1.52 4.25 0.59
C PHE A 73 2.64 3.76 -0.33
N PRO A 74 3.43 2.77 0.10
CA PRO A 74 4.61 2.32 -0.64
C PRO A 74 4.35 1.77 -2.05
N SER A 75 3.13 1.33 -2.35
CA SER A 75 2.76 0.76 -3.65
C SER A 75 1.27 0.98 -3.97
N ALA A 76 0.95 1.04 -5.26
CA ALA A 76 -0.42 1.04 -5.79
C ALA A 76 -0.65 -0.19 -6.67
N ALA A 77 -1.92 -0.61 -6.77
CA ALA A 77 -2.34 -1.68 -7.66
C ALA A 77 -2.26 -1.23 -9.12
N THR A 78 -1.91 -2.17 -9.99
CA THR A 78 -2.08 -2.02 -11.44
C THR A 78 -3.18 -2.97 -11.89
N PHE A 79 -4.21 -2.45 -12.57
CA PHE A 79 -5.34 -3.22 -13.05
C PHE A 79 -5.34 -3.34 -14.57
N TRP A 80 -5.95 -4.42 -15.06
CA TRP A 80 -6.27 -4.68 -16.46
C TRP A 80 -7.64 -5.35 -16.57
N PRO A 81 -8.29 -5.30 -17.75
CA PRO A 81 -9.55 -6.02 -17.97
C PRO A 81 -9.39 -7.52 -17.66
N GLY A 82 -10.26 -8.02 -16.79
CA GLY A 82 -10.34 -9.44 -16.47
C GLY A 82 -11.13 -10.22 -17.53
N PRO A 83 -11.36 -11.53 -17.30
CA PRO A 83 -12.23 -12.33 -18.16
C PRO A 83 -13.65 -11.77 -18.24
N PRO A 84 -14.37 -11.98 -19.35
CA PRO A 84 -15.78 -11.61 -19.48
C PRO A 84 -16.62 -12.26 -18.37
N CYS A 85 -17.47 -11.47 -17.72
CA CYS A 85 -18.45 -11.99 -16.77
C CYS A 85 -19.68 -12.52 -17.51
N GLU A 86 -20.29 -13.60 -17.01
CA GLU A 86 -21.57 -14.11 -17.56
C GLU A 86 -22.72 -13.11 -17.32
N ASN A 87 -22.68 -12.38 -16.20
CA ASN A 87 -23.64 -11.34 -15.88
C ASN A 87 -23.29 -10.03 -16.62
N PRO A 88 -24.18 -9.52 -17.50
CA PRO A 88 -23.92 -8.27 -18.24
C PRO A 88 -23.84 -7.02 -17.36
N HIS A 89 -24.39 -7.09 -16.14
CA HIS A 89 -24.32 -6.03 -15.13
C HIS A 89 -23.06 -6.08 -14.27
N GLN A 90 -22.10 -6.93 -14.64
CA GLN A 90 -20.85 -7.12 -13.93
C GLN A 90 -19.65 -6.87 -14.83
N ARG A 91 -18.58 -6.34 -14.24
CA ARG A 91 -17.25 -6.24 -14.84
C ARG A 91 -16.21 -6.75 -13.85
N GLN A 92 -15.16 -7.35 -14.39
CA GLN A 92 -14.01 -7.83 -13.62
C GLN A 92 -12.76 -7.10 -14.07
N LEU A 93 -11.97 -6.68 -13.08
CA LEU A 93 -10.61 -6.20 -13.25
C LEU A 93 -9.68 -7.13 -12.49
N ASP A 94 -8.69 -7.66 -13.21
CA ASP A 94 -7.58 -8.38 -12.61
C ASP A 94 -6.45 -7.39 -12.34
N GLY A 95 -5.77 -7.54 -11.22
CA GLY A 95 -4.71 -6.63 -10.87
C GLY A 95 -3.72 -7.19 -9.87
N GLU A 96 -2.65 -6.43 -9.66
CA GLU A 96 -1.65 -6.77 -8.66
C GLU A 96 -1.00 -5.54 -8.05
N ILE A 97 -0.60 -5.64 -6.78
CA ILE A 97 0.19 -4.63 -6.08
C ILE A 97 1.63 -5.11 -6.00
N GLN A 98 2.55 -4.49 -6.74
CA GLN A 98 3.97 -4.85 -6.68
C GLN A 98 4.59 -4.43 -5.35
N LEU A 99 5.25 -5.37 -4.66
CA LEU A 99 5.94 -5.15 -3.40
C LEU A 99 7.42 -4.90 -3.64
N SER A 100 7.93 -3.75 -3.20
CA SER A 100 9.37 -3.46 -3.28
C SER A 100 10.20 -4.55 -2.56
N PRO A 101 11.35 -4.99 -3.11
CA PRO A 101 12.28 -5.90 -2.41
C PRO A 101 12.90 -5.26 -1.15
N HIS A 102 12.83 -3.93 -1.03
CA HIS A 102 13.29 -3.15 0.12
C HIS A 102 12.19 -2.85 1.13
N LEU A 103 10.96 -3.33 0.89
CA LEU A 103 9.86 -3.19 1.83
C LEU A 103 10.24 -3.82 3.18
N LYS A 104 9.94 -3.11 4.27
CA LYS A 104 10.15 -3.64 5.62
C LYS A 104 9.12 -4.72 5.90
N PRO A 105 9.49 -5.84 6.56
CA PRO A 105 8.49 -6.82 6.94
C PRO A 105 7.55 -6.26 8.00
N SER A 106 6.40 -6.90 8.14
CA SER A 106 5.52 -6.68 9.28
C SER A 106 6.23 -7.06 10.57
N CYS A 107 6.05 -6.25 11.61
CA CYS A 107 6.59 -6.57 12.93
C CYS A 107 5.80 -5.87 14.03
N ALA A 108 5.82 -6.45 15.21
CA ALA A 108 5.33 -5.83 16.44
C ALA A 108 6.28 -6.23 17.57
N ILE A 109 7.04 -5.26 18.08
CA ILE A 109 8.06 -5.47 19.09
C ILE A 109 7.92 -4.37 20.14
N MET A 110 7.45 -4.74 21.34
CA MET A 110 7.26 -3.85 22.49
C MET A 110 6.52 -2.53 22.15
N HIS A 111 7.30 -1.51 21.82
CA HIS A 111 6.87 -0.13 21.61
C HIS A 111 7.03 0.33 20.17
N PHE A 112 7.12 -0.61 19.22
CA PHE A 112 7.30 -0.37 17.81
C PHE A 112 6.53 -1.40 16.99
N SER A 113 5.81 -0.97 15.96
CA SER A 113 5.17 -1.89 15.02
C SER A 113 5.14 -1.33 13.61
N ILE A 114 5.25 -2.22 12.63
CA ILE A 114 4.98 -1.97 11.21
C ILE A 114 3.83 -2.88 10.81
N THR A 115 2.72 -2.30 10.39
CA THR A 115 1.53 -3.02 9.92
C THR A 115 1.14 -2.58 8.52
N TYR A 116 0.53 -3.48 7.76
CA TYR A 116 0.12 -3.23 6.38
C TYR A 116 -1.36 -3.53 6.20
N ASN A 117 -2.01 -2.71 5.37
CA ASN A 117 -3.36 -2.93 4.90
C ASN A 117 -3.42 -2.71 3.39
N VAL A 118 -4.19 -3.52 2.69
CA VAL A 118 -4.65 -3.17 1.34
C VAL A 118 -5.88 -2.29 1.51
N VAL A 119 -5.81 -1.07 0.99
CA VAL A 119 -6.88 -0.08 1.12
C VAL A 119 -7.41 0.31 -0.24
N MET A 120 -8.72 0.50 -0.34
CA MET A 120 -9.39 1.00 -1.53
C MET A 120 -9.89 2.42 -1.28
N PHE A 121 -9.55 3.33 -2.18
CA PHE A 121 -10.08 4.68 -2.20
C PHE A 121 -11.32 4.75 -3.12
N PRO A 122 -12.11 5.82 -3.02
CA PRO A 122 -13.20 6.08 -3.95
C PRO A 122 -12.71 6.14 -5.39
N PHE A 123 -13.58 5.75 -6.33
CA PHE A 123 -13.25 5.79 -7.74
C PHE A 123 -13.00 7.23 -8.18
N GLU A 124 -11.94 7.43 -8.96
CA GLU A 124 -11.57 8.73 -9.54
C GLU A 124 -11.62 8.64 -11.06
N ASP A 125 -12.66 9.20 -11.68
CA ASP A 125 -12.71 9.35 -13.14
C ASP A 125 -13.03 10.80 -13.50
N LEU A 126 -12.68 11.24 -14.71
CA LEU A 126 -12.96 12.59 -15.21
C LEU A 126 -14.45 12.96 -15.14
N ALA A 127 -15.34 11.97 -15.21
CA ALA A 127 -16.79 12.17 -15.10
C ALA A 127 -17.35 11.85 -13.70
N PHE A 128 -16.53 11.38 -12.76
CA PHE A 128 -16.98 10.96 -11.44
C PHE A 128 -15.96 11.35 -10.36
N GLU A 129 -16.29 12.41 -9.61
CA GLU A 129 -15.57 12.78 -8.39
C GLU A 129 -16.40 12.37 -7.16
N SER A 130 -15.82 11.52 -6.32
CA SER A 130 -16.41 11.22 -5.02
C SER A 130 -16.37 12.44 -4.10
N SER A 131 -17.49 12.69 -3.41
CA SER A 131 -17.58 13.77 -2.40
C SER A 131 -16.71 13.53 -1.17
N ASP A 132 -16.41 12.27 -0.87
CA ASP A 132 -15.50 11.84 0.18
C ASP A 132 -14.24 11.22 -0.43
N ARG A 133 -13.08 11.44 0.18
CA ARG A 133 -11.78 10.81 -0.18
C ARG A 133 -11.31 9.80 0.86
N ASN A 134 -12.17 9.47 1.83
CA ASN A 134 -11.89 8.47 2.83
C ASN A 134 -11.79 7.07 2.23
N ILE A 135 -11.03 6.21 2.91
CA ILE A 135 -10.87 4.80 2.56
C ILE A 135 -12.23 4.10 2.58
N LEU A 136 -12.59 3.44 1.48
CA LEU A 136 -13.83 2.66 1.35
C LEU A 136 -13.69 1.26 1.97
N LEU A 137 -12.50 0.66 1.87
CA LEU A 137 -12.22 -0.69 2.37
C LEU A 137 -10.77 -0.76 2.86
N SER A 138 -10.55 -1.53 3.93
CA SER A 138 -9.22 -1.80 4.47
C SER A 138 -9.13 -3.26 4.92
N GLU A 139 -8.27 -4.04 4.26
CA GLU A 139 -8.01 -5.43 4.61
C GLU A 139 -6.56 -5.58 5.12
N LYS A 140 -6.37 -6.23 6.27
CA LYS A 140 -5.04 -6.38 6.87
C LYS A 140 -4.26 -7.46 6.15
N VAL A 141 -2.99 -7.17 5.85
CA VAL A 141 -2.07 -8.14 5.23
C VAL A 141 -0.75 -8.20 5.99
N GLU A 142 -0.08 -9.34 5.93
CA GLU A 142 1.26 -9.52 6.47
C GLU A 142 2.30 -9.47 5.36
N ILE A 143 3.42 -8.81 5.64
CA ILE A 143 4.57 -8.75 4.73
C ILE A 143 5.74 -9.52 5.35
N GLY A 144 6.09 -10.65 4.76
CA GLY A 144 7.21 -11.51 5.14
C GLY A 144 8.51 -11.20 4.40
N THR A 145 9.62 -11.74 4.91
CA THR A 145 10.96 -11.61 4.30
C THR A 145 11.35 -12.78 3.41
N LEU A 146 10.76 -13.95 3.64
CA LEU A 146 11.08 -15.20 2.95
C LEU A 146 9.82 -15.80 2.35
N PHE A 147 10.01 -16.59 1.30
CA PHE A 147 8.96 -17.42 0.74
C PHE A 147 8.70 -18.60 1.68
N ALA A 148 7.45 -19.03 1.77
CA ALA A 148 7.16 -20.39 2.20
C ALA A 148 7.80 -21.39 1.23
N GLU A 149 8.03 -22.62 1.69
CA GLU A 149 8.43 -23.69 0.78
C GLU A 149 7.31 -23.98 -0.24
N GLY A 150 7.66 -24.05 -1.52
CA GLY A 150 6.71 -24.35 -2.60
C GLY A 150 6.80 -23.44 -3.83
N PRO A 151 5.76 -23.43 -4.68
CA PRO A 151 5.70 -22.61 -5.89
C PRO A 151 5.83 -21.12 -5.59
N LYS A 152 6.59 -20.41 -6.44
CA LYS A 152 6.80 -18.97 -6.28
C LYS A 152 5.69 -18.16 -6.96
N PRO A 153 5.25 -17.04 -6.36
CA PRO A 153 4.35 -16.09 -7.00
C PRO A 153 4.90 -15.64 -8.36
N LYS A 154 4.03 -15.59 -9.37
CA LYS A 154 4.33 -15.04 -10.69
C LYS A 154 3.85 -13.60 -10.75
N VAL A 155 4.69 -12.72 -11.27
CA VAL A 155 4.37 -11.30 -11.51
C VAL A 155 3.92 -11.17 -12.97
N TYR A 156 2.78 -10.52 -13.21
CA TYR A 156 2.19 -10.42 -14.55
C TYR A 156 2.29 -9.01 -15.13
N SER A 157 2.33 -7.98 -14.29
CA SER A 157 2.49 -6.61 -14.76
C SER A 157 3.93 -6.34 -15.21
N ALA A 158 4.09 -5.35 -16.09
CA ALA A 158 5.41 -4.91 -16.51
C ALA A 158 6.23 -4.42 -15.29
N PRO A 159 7.57 -4.57 -15.30
CA PRO A 159 8.41 -4.05 -14.24
C PRO A 159 8.15 -2.55 -14.07
N GLN A 160 7.85 -2.09 -12.85
CA GLN A 160 7.78 -0.67 -12.59
C GLN A 160 9.22 -0.12 -12.57
N PHE A 161 9.59 0.60 -13.62
CA PHE A 161 10.86 1.32 -13.65
C PHE A 161 10.79 2.45 -12.63
N THR A 162 11.45 2.25 -11.49
CA THR A 162 11.73 3.36 -10.58
C THR A 162 12.70 4.30 -11.30
N ASN A 163 12.23 5.47 -11.72
CA ASN A 163 13.13 6.56 -12.09
C ASN A 163 13.89 6.97 -10.82
N SER A 164 15.01 6.28 -10.57
CA SER A 164 16.01 6.63 -9.58
C SER A 164 16.79 7.86 -10.07
N SER A 165 16.10 8.97 -10.29
CA SER A 165 16.74 10.26 -10.53
C SER A 165 17.30 10.76 -9.20
N SER A 166 18.57 10.43 -9.01
CA SER A 166 19.52 10.95 -8.04
C SER A 166 19.17 12.30 -7.39
N LYS A 167 19.04 12.30 -6.06
CA LYS A 167 19.59 13.38 -5.24
C LYS A 167 20.62 12.77 -4.30
N LEU A 168 21.85 12.68 -4.80
CA LEU A 168 23.04 12.66 -3.97
C LEU A 168 23.08 14.02 -3.25
N ALA A 169 22.42 14.12 -2.10
CA ALA A 169 22.60 15.26 -1.22
C ALA A 169 24.03 15.16 -0.68
N ARG A 170 24.95 15.93 -1.28
CA ARG A 170 26.26 16.22 -0.69
C ARG A 170 25.99 16.83 0.69
N PHE A 171 26.36 16.08 1.71
CA PHE A 171 26.55 16.61 3.05
C PHE A 171 27.72 17.59 2.98
N THR A 172 27.46 18.89 3.03
CA THR A 172 28.48 19.90 3.31
C THR A 172 28.48 20.13 4.82
N PRO A 173 29.55 19.81 5.55
CA PRO A 173 29.67 20.22 6.94
C PRO A 173 29.89 21.73 6.95
N THR A 174 28.97 22.45 7.58
CA THR A 174 29.09 23.89 7.83
C THR A 174 30.31 24.14 8.72
N GLY A 175 31.19 25.02 8.25
CA GLY A 175 32.43 25.38 8.92
C GLY A 175 32.21 25.93 10.32
N VAL A 176 32.99 25.42 11.26
CA VAL A 176 33.26 26.08 12.53
C VAL A 176 34.48 26.95 12.28
N SER A 177 34.29 28.27 12.26
CA SER A 177 35.39 29.23 12.34
C SER A 177 35.94 29.16 13.77
N MET A 178 37.18 28.70 13.94
CA MET A 178 37.94 28.90 15.16
C MET A 178 38.69 30.21 15.03
N ASP A 179 38.21 31.23 15.73
CA ASP A 179 38.96 32.45 15.99
C ASP A 179 40.10 32.11 16.95
N PHE A 180 41.34 32.26 16.48
CA PHE A 180 42.51 32.34 17.35
C PHE A 180 42.84 33.83 17.53
N ALA A 181 42.64 34.31 18.75
CA ALA A 181 43.18 35.57 19.22
C ALA A 181 44.17 35.29 20.36
N SER A 182 45.30 36.01 20.29
CA SER A 182 46.45 36.13 21.20
C SER A 182 47.60 35.16 20.95
#